data_AF-A0A2H0ABL5-F1
#
_entry.id   AF-A0A2H0ABL5-F1
#
_cell.length_a   1.000
_cell.length_b   1.000
_cell.length_c   1.000
_cell.angle_alpha   90.00
_cell.angle_beta   90.00
_cell.angle_gamma   90.00
#
_symmetry.space_group_name_H-M   'P 1'
#
loop_
_entity.id
_entity.type
_entity.pdbx_description
1 polymer ?
#
loop_
_entity_poly.entity_id
_entity_poly.type
_entity_poly.pdbx_seq_one_letter_code
_entity_poly.pdbx_strand_id
1 'polypeptide(L)'
;MNLSALFDKIGFRSEVVKSGKLKDMGAPDRPVTEEERALLQGLIDNVHSQFVEAVVVSRHLAEETVRAMADGRIFSGEQAREQGLIDDFGNFTDAVMLAASLGGLDTDHKMPRLIYPAQKDFPFLELLRSEGSDSLWNHFISRFPGLFYEWSLSG
;
A
#
# COMPACT_ATOMS: atom_id res chain seq x y z
N MET A 1 -16.91 -11.33 3.23
CA MET A 1 -17.81 -12.51 3.26
C MET A 1 -18.24 -12.74 4.69
N ASN A 2 -19.55 -12.88 4.95
CA ASN A 2 -20.06 -13.21 6.28
C ASN A 2 -20.31 -14.73 6.35
N LEU A 3 -19.59 -15.43 7.22
CA LEU A 3 -19.63 -16.89 7.38
C LEU A 3 -20.40 -17.32 8.65
N SER A 4 -21.05 -16.39 9.37
CA SER A 4 -21.72 -16.69 10.64
C SER A 4 -22.80 -17.77 10.50
N ALA A 5 -23.58 -17.71 9.41
CA ALA A 5 -24.63 -18.70 9.12
C ALA A 5 -24.08 -20.11 8.82
N LEU A 6 -22.84 -20.20 8.34
CA LEU A 6 -22.16 -21.50 8.15
C LEU A 6 -21.68 -22.05 9.49
N PHE A 7 -21.10 -21.21 10.34
CA PHE A 7 -20.60 -21.59 11.66
C PHE A 7 -21.70 -22.04 12.61
N ASP A 8 -22.87 -21.39 12.59
CA ASP A 8 -24.06 -21.83 13.34
C ASP A 8 -24.55 -23.22 12.90
N LYS A 9 -24.47 -23.51 11.59
CA LYS A 9 -24.95 -24.79 11.02
C LYS A 9 -24.02 -25.97 11.34
N ILE A 10 -22.73 -25.70 11.54
CA ILE A 10 -21.73 -26.73 11.90
C ILE A 10 -21.43 -26.79 13.40
N GLY A 11 -22.15 -26.01 14.23
CA GLY A 11 -21.97 -26.00 15.68
C GLY A 11 -20.63 -25.40 16.15
N PHE A 12 -19.96 -24.63 15.30
CA PHE A 12 -18.70 -23.99 15.64
C PHE A 12 -18.97 -22.63 16.29
N ARG A 13 -18.70 -22.49 17.59
CA ARG A 13 -18.85 -21.24 18.32
C ARG A 13 -17.48 -20.77 18.80
N SER A 14 -16.96 -19.72 18.17
CA SER A 14 -15.70 -19.09 18.56
C SER A 14 -15.97 -18.10 19.70
N GLU A 15 -15.61 -18.47 20.93
CA GLU A 15 -15.57 -17.50 22.03
C GLU A 15 -14.21 -16.79 22.02
N VAL A 16 -14.23 -15.50 21.70
CA VAL A 16 -13.01 -14.70 21.65
C VAL A 16 -13.10 -13.63 22.75
N VAL A 17 -12.22 -13.75 23.76
CA VAL A 17 -12.08 -12.82 24.88
C VAL A 17 -11.10 -11.70 24.50
N LYS A 18 -11.46 -10.42 24.66
CA LYS A 18 -10.73 -9.29 24.00
C LYS A 18 -10.58 -8.05 24.86
N SER A 19 -9.52 -7.29 24.58
CA SER A 19 -9.13 -6.07 25.31
C SER A 19 -9.74 -4.76 24.81
N GLY A 20 -10.51 -4.75 23.69
CA GLY A 20 -11.16 -3.56 23.19
C GLY A 20 -12.19 -3.84 22.08
N LYS A 21 -13.26 -3.04 22.03
CA LYS A 21 -14.47 -3.29 21.20
C LYS A 21 -14.23 -3.35 19.67
N LEU A 22 -13.16 -2.76 19.16
CA LEU A 22 -12.91 -2.56 17.71
C LEU A 22 -11.86 -3.51 17.11
N LYS A 23 -11.25 -4.40 17.91
CA LYS A 23 -10.09 -5.21 17.46
C LYS A 23 -10.45 -6.41 16.56
N ASP A 24 -11.74 -6.66 16.30
CA ASP A 24 -12.19 -7.68 15.34
C ASP A 24 -13.05 -7.14 14.22
N MET A 25 -12.85 -5.87 13.90
CA MET A 25 -13.41 -5.32 12.68
C MET A 25 -12.92 -6.15 11.49
N GLY A 26 -13.85 -6.83 10.81
CA GLY A 26 -13.55 -7.74 9.70
C GLY A 26 -13.51 -9.23 10.06
N ALA A 27 -13.87 -9.62 11.29
CA ALA A 27 -13.98 -11.03 11.65
C ALA A 27 -15.08 -11.72 10.79
N PRO A 28 -14.77 -12.87 10.15
CA PRO A 28 -15.69 -13.53 9.23
C PRO A 28 -16.86 -14.24 9.94
N ASP A 29 -16.78 -14.37 11.26
CA ASP A 29 -17.67 -15.14 12.13
C ASP A 29 -18.86 -14.33 12.67
N ARG A 30 -18.93 -13.01 12.42
CA ARG A 30 -20.06 -12.16 12.82
C ARG A 30 -20.41 -11.05 11.81
N PRO A 31 -21.65 -10.55 11.80
CA PRO A 31 -22.00 -9.34 11.04
C PRO A 31 -21.24 -8.11 11.57
N VAL A 32 -20.84 -7.23 10.64
CA VAL A 32 -20.24 -5.92 10.92
C VAL A 32 -21.27 -5.05 11.62
N THR A 33 -20.92 -4.43 12.75
CA THR A 33 -21.84 -3.53 13.46
C THR A 33 -21.94 -2.17 12.76
N GLU A 34 -22.98 -1.38 13.06
CA GLU A 34 -23.11 -0.04 12.47
C GLU A 34 -21.99 0.91 12.88
N GLU A 35 -21.46 0.79 14.10
CA GLU A 35 -20.30 1.56 14.56
C GLU A 35 -19.04 1.21 13.76
N GLU A 36 -18.82 -0.07 13.48
CA GLU A 36 -17.69 -0.56 12.67
C GLU A 36 -17.83 -0.15 11.20
N ARG A 37 -19.05 -0.19 10.65
CA ARG A 37 -19.35 0.29 9.30
C ARG A 37 -19.07 1.78 9.19
N ALA A 38 -19.53 2.59 10.14
CA ALA A 38 -19.29 4.03 10.14
C ALA A 38 -17.80 4.36 10.20
N LEU A 39 -17.02 3.62 11.01
CA LEU A 39 -15.57 3.81 11.07
C LEU A 39 -14.88 3.43 9.75
N LEU A 40 -15.21 2.28 9.17
CA LEU A 40 -14.66 1.86 7.87
C LEU A 40 -15.05 2.83 6.74
N GLN A 41 -16.30 3.29 6.74
CA GLN A 41 -16.76 4.26 5.75
C GLN A 41 -15.97 5.57 5.89
N GLY A 42 -15.76 6.07 7.12
CA GLY A 42 -14.94 7.27 7.34
C GLY A 42 -13.49 7.11 6.87
N LEU A 43 -12.90 5.92 7.00
CA LEU A 43 -11.57 5.62 6.45
C LEU A 43 -11.58 5.61 4.92
N ILE A 44 -12.58 4.98 4.30
CA ILE A 44 -12.75 4.94 2.85
C ILE A 44 -12.95 6.34 2.29
N ASP A 45 -13.82 7.15 2.91
CA ASP A 45 -14.10 8.52 2.50
C ASP A 45 -12.86 9.41 2.61
N ASN A 46 -12.01 9.18 3.62
CA ASN A 46 -10.75 9.89 3.79
C ASN A 46 -9.78 9.55 2.66
N VAL A 47 -9.56 8.26 2.37
CA VAL A 47 -8.69 7.82 1.26
C VAL A 47 -9.23 8.30 -0.09
N HIS A 48 -10.54 8.25 -0.30
CA HIS A 48 -11.20 8.76 -1.50
C HIS A 48 -10.96 10.26 -1.67
N SER A 49 -11.10 11.03 -0.59
CA SER A 49 -10.87 12.48 -0.62
C SER A 49 -9.41 12.81 -0.96
N GLN A 50 -8.44 12.08 -0.39
CA GLN A 50 -7.03 12.25 -0.74
C GLN A 50 -6.75 11.93 -2.22
N PHE A 51 -7.39 10.90 -2.77
CA PHE A 51 -7.28 10.56 -4.19
C PHE A 51 -7.83 11.68 -5.08
N VAL A 52 -9.05 12.17 -4.78
CA VAL A 52 -9.68 13.27 -5.52
C VAL A 52 -8.80 14.52 -5.49
N GLU A 53 -8.29 14.89 -4.32
CA GLU A 53 -7.41 16.06 -4.14
C GLU A 53 -6.13 15.92 -4.99
N ALA A 54 -5.47 14.76 -4.95
CA ALA A 54 -4.27 14.51 -5.74
C ALA A 54 -4.52 14.67 -7.25
N VAL A 55 -5.67 14.21 -7.74
CA VAL A 55 -6.05 14.34 -9.16
C VAL A 55 -6.37 15.79 -9.52
N VAL A 56 -7.13 16.51 -8.68
CA VAL A 56 -7.45 17.94 -8.87
C VAL A 56 -6.16 18.77 -8.98
N VAL A 57 -5.22 18.58 -8.06
CA VAL A 57 -3.95 19.32 -8.04
C VAL A 57 -3.09 18.98 -9.26
N SER A 58 -3.01 17.70 -9.62
CA SER A 58 -2.13 17.23 -10.70
C SER A 58 -2.66 17.53 -12.10
N ARG A 59 -3.99 17.51 -12.28
CA ARG A 59 -4.66 17.71 -13.59
C ARG A 59 -5.24 19.11 -13.76
N HIS A 60 -5.23 19.93 -12.71
CA HIS A 60 -5.84 21.25 -12.68
C HIS A 60 -7.33 21.23 -13.10
N LEU A 61 -8.05 20.16 -12.74
CA LEU A 61 -9.47 19.97 -13.02
C LEU A 61 -10.32 20.49 -11.86
N ALA A 62 -11.57 20.87 -12.14
CA ALA A 62 -12.52 21.23 -11.09
C ALA A 62 -12.83 20.01 -10.21
N GLU A 63 -12.88 20.20 -8.89
CA GLU A 63 -13.16 19.11 -7.93
C GLU A 63 -14.48 18.41 -8.23
N GLU A 64 -15.51 19.16 -8.62
CA GLU A 64 -16.82 18.61 -8.98
C GLU A 64 -16.72 17.62 -10.15
N THR A 65 -15.94 17.97 -11.18
CA THR A 65 -15.70 17.09 -12.33
C THR A 65 -14.95 15.82 -11.89
N VAL A 66 -13.92 15.96 -11.07
CA VAL A 66 -13.14 14.80 -10.58
C VAL A 66 -14.01 13.89 -9.71
N ARG A 67 -14.83 14.43 -8.80
CA ARG A 67 -15.75 13.64 -7.97
C ARG A 67 -16.79 12.90 -8.80
N ALA A 68 -17.31 13.51 -9.86
CA ALA A 68 -18.26 12.85 -10.76
C ALA A 68 -17.64 11.65 -11.50
N MET A 69 -16.33 11.68 -11.73
CA MET A 69 -15.59 10.62 -12.42
C MET A 69 -14.97 9.60 -11.45
N ALA A 70 -14.74 9.97 -10.19
CA ALA A 70 -14.12 9.15 -9.15
C ALA A 70 -15.11 8.19 -8.45
N ASP A 71 -15.94 7.50 -9.23
CA ASP A 71 -16.93 6.53 -8.75
C ASP A 71 -16.44 5.06 -8.80
N GLY A 72 -15.18 4.86 -9.22
CA GLY A 72 -14.54 3.55 -9.32
C GLY A 72 -14.69 2.88 -10.69
N ARG A 73 -15.27 3.54 -11.69
CA ARG A 73 -15.33 3.02 -13.05
C ARG A 73 -13.96 2.98 -13.74
N ILE A 74 -13.84 2.13 -14.74
CA ILE A 74 -12.67 2.02 -15.60
C ILE A 74 -12.90 2.88 -16.85
N PHE A 75 -11.88 3.63 -17.26
CA PHE A 75 -11.88 4.42 -18.49
C PHE A 75 -10.98 3.78 -19.55
N SER A 76 -11.42 3.82 -20.81
CA SER A 76 -10.52 3.58 -21.94
C SER A 76 -9.53 4.74 -22.08
N GLY A 77 -8.45 4.53 -22.84
CA GLY A 77 -7.50 5.61 -23.12
C GLY A 77 -8.16 6.83 -23.78
N GLU A 78 -9.09 6.61 -24.72
CA GLU A 78 -9.89 7.66 -25.37
C GLU A 78 -10.71 8.46 -24.36
N GLN A 79 -11.45 7.77 -23.49
CA GLN A 79 -12.25 8.42 -22.45
C GLN A 79 -11.37 9.19 -21.45
N ALA A 80 -10.24 8.61 -21.06
CA ALA A 80 -9.29 9.24 -20.16
C ALA A 80 -8.70 10.52 -20.79
N ARG A 81 -8.47 10.52 -22.12
CA ARG A 81 -7.99 11.70 -22.85
C ARG A 81 -9.04 12.80 -22.89
N GLU A 82 -10.28 12.46 -23.24
CA GLU A 82 -11.42 13.39 -23.28
C GLU A 82 -11.69 14.04 -21.92
N GLN A 83 -11.48 13.28 -20.85
CA GLN A 83 -11.68 13.73 -19.46
C GLN A 83 -10.45 14.42 -18.85
N GLY A 84 -9.36 14.57 -19.61
CA GLY A 84 -8.13 15.22 -19.12
C GLY A 84 -7.36 14.41 -18.08
N LEU A 85 -7.59 13.10 -17.99
CA LEU A 85 -6.89 12.19 -17.09
C LEU A 85 -5.53 11.73 -17.64
N ILE A 86 -5.29 11.88 -18.95
CA ILE A 86 -4.00 11.60 -19.61
C ILE A 86 -3.57 12.70 -20.58
N ASP A 87 -2.26 12.84 -20.74
CA ASP A 87 -1.64 13.91 -21.54
C ASP A 87 -1.37 13.54 -22.99
N ASP A 88 -1.20 12.25 -23.30
CA ASP A 88 -1.10 11.77 -24.68
C ASP A 88 -1.26 10.25 -24.79
N PHE A 89 -1.41 9.78 -26.03
CA PHE A 89 -1.29 8.37 -26.38
C PHE A 89 0.14 8.04 -26.76
N GLY A 90 0.61 6.88 -26.33
CA GLY A 90 1.93 6.41 -26.69
C GLY A 90 2.25 5.08 -26.05
N ASN A 91 3.47 4.63 -26.31
CA ASN A 91 4.08 3.47 -25.70
C ASN A 91 5.23 3.90 -24.76
N PHE A 92 5.92 2.91 -24.22
CA PHE A 92 7.04 3.15 -23.31
C PHE A 92 8.17 3.98 -23.94
N THR A 93 8.50 3.76 -25.21
CA THR A 93 9.51 4.52 -25.96
C THR A 93 9.16 6.00 -26.00
N ASP A 94 7.89 6.32 -26.27
CA ASP A 94 7.41 7.71 -26.35
C ASP A 94 7.55 8.41 -24.99
N ALA A 95 7.21 7.70 -23.91
CA ALA A 95 7.37 8.20 -22.54
C ALA A 95 8.85 8.45 -22.18
N VAL A 96 9.76 7.57 -22.58
CA VAL A 96 11.21 7.73 -22.36
C VAL A 96 11.76 8.93 -23.13
N MET A 97 11.37 9.08 -24.39
CA MET A 97 11.80 10.20 -25.23
C MET A 97 11.26 11.54 -24.69
N LEU A 98 10.01 11.57 -24.25
CA LEU A 98 9.41 12.75 -23.61
C LEU A 98 10.17 13.11 -22.32
N ALA A 99 10.44 12.13 -21.46
CA ALA A 99 11.22 12.37 -20.24
C ALA A 99 12.64 12.88 -20.53
N ALA A 100 13.29 12.36 -21.58
CA ALA A 100 14.62 12.83 -21.99
C ALA A 100 14.59 14.28 -22.49
N SER A 101 13.56 14.63 -23.28
CA SER A 101 13.35 16.00 -23.75
C SER A 101 13.09 16.96 -22.60
N LEU A 102 12.23 16.60 -21.65
CA LEU A 102 11.96 17.39 -20.44
C LEU A 102 13.20 17.53 -19.54
N GLY A 103 14.07 16.52 -19.54
CA GLY A 103 15.36 16.53 -18.84
C GLY A 103 16.47 17.30 -19.57
N GLY A 104 16.19 17.90 -20.74
CA GLY A 104 17.16 18.67 -21.52
C GLY A 104 18.24 17.82 -22.19
N LEU A 105 17.99 16.52 -22.39
CA LEU A 105 18.90 15.64 -23.12
C LEU A 105 18.67 15.79 -24.62
N ASP A 106 19.71 16.21 -25.34
CA ASP A 106 19.70 16.15 -26.80
C ASP A 106 19.89 14.68 -27.22
N THR A 107 18.77 14.05 -27.56
CA THR A 107 18.76 12.62 -27.87
C THR A 107 18.94 12.33 -29.35
N ASP A 108 19.04 13.31 -30.26
CA ASP A 108 19.15 13.05 -31.71
C ASP A 108 18.09 12.03 -32.22
N HIS A 109 16.90 12.02 -31.60
CA HIS A 109 15.83 11.02 -31.83
C HIS A 109 16.23 9.56 -31.56
N LYS A 110 17.28 9.32 -30.77
CA LYS A 110 17.75 7.99 -30.35
C LYS A 110 17.38 7.71 -28.91
N MET A 111 17.06 6.45 -28.62
CA MET A 111 16.71 6.03 -27.27
C MET A 111 17.87 6.29 -26.30
N PRO A 112 17.64 7.03 -25.20
CA PRO A 112 18.65 7.24 -24.18
C PRO A 112 18.97 5.93 -23.47
N ARG A 113 20.19 5.83 -22.94
CA ARG A 113 20.58 4.66 -22.16
C ARG A 113 19.80 4.62 -20.84
N LEU A 114 18.95 3.60 -20.69
CA LEU A 114 18.19 3.37 -19.48
C LEU A 114 19.10 2.79 -18.38
N ILE A 115 19.08 3.44 -17.21
CA ILE A 115 19.75 2.94 -16.00
C ILE A 115 18.65 2.45 -15.08
N TYR A 116 18.62 1.14 -14.85
CA TYR A 116 17.72 0.53 -13.89
C TYR A 116 18.35 0.58 -12.50
N PRO A 117 17.65 1.04 -11.46
CA PRO A 117 18.15 0.93 -10.10
C PRO A 117 18.38 -0.55 -9.78
N ALA A 118 19.48 -0.85 -9.09
CA ALA A 118 19.70 -2.19 -8.56
C ALA A 118 18.49 -2.58 -7.69
N GLN A 119 17.87 -3.72 -8.00
CA GLN A 119 16.79 -4.23 -7.16
C GLN A 119 17.40 -4.50 -5.79
N LYS A 120 16.97 -3.73 -4.78
CA LYS A 120 17.25 -4.08 -3.39
C LYS A 120 16.36 -5.26 -3.08
N ASP A 121 16.95 -6.44 -2.97
CA ASP A 121 16.27 -7.56 -2.33
C ASP A 121 15.80 -7.08 -0.95
N PHE A 122 14.53 -7.31 -0.63
CA PHE A 122 13.99 -6.90 0.66
C PHE A 122 14.77 -7.65 1.75
N PRO A 123 15.51 -6.94 2.62
CA PRO A 123 16.39 -7.58 3.61
C PRO A 123 15.63 -8.46 4.61
N PHE A 124 14.31 -8.27 4.73
CA PHE A 124 13.42 -9.11 5.53
C PHE A 124 13.23 -10.53 4.96
N LEU A 125 13.20 -10.68 3.63
CA LEU A 125 13.02 -11.99 2.99
C LEU A 125 14.33 -12.80 3.03
N GLU A 126 15.47 -12.11 2.93
CA GLU A 126 16.80 -12.69 3.13
C GLU A 126 16.99 -13.16 4.57
N LEU A 127 16.53 -12.37 5.55
CA LEU A 127 16.50 -12.72 6.97
C LEU A 127 15.67 -13.99 7.25
N LEU A 128 14.56 -14.18 6.55
CA LEU A 128 13.72 -15.37 6.69
C LEU A 128 14.33 -16.62 6.00
N ARG A 129 15.26 -16.41 5.07
CA ARG A 129 15.88 -17.47 4.26
C ARG A 129 17.26 -17.89 4.77
N SER A 130 17.94 -17.05 5.56
CA SER A 130 19.20 -17.41 6.20
C SER A 130 18.96 -18.33 7.39
N GLU A 131 19.08 -19.64 7.17
CA GLU A 131 19.25 -20.63 8.24
C GLU A 131 20.59 -20.38 8.96
N GLY A 132 20.57 -19.78 10.15
CA GLY A 132 21.78 -19.61 10.97
C GLY A 132 21.71 -18.41 11.91
N SER A 133 21.01 -18.56 13.03
CA SER A 133 20.67 -17.46 13.95
C SER A 133 21.84 -16.90 14.79
N ASP A 134 23.08 -17.35 14.62
CA ASP A 134 24.10 -17.15 15.66
C ASP A 134 25.07 -15.99 15.38
N SER A 135 25.14 -15.50 14.14
CA SER A 135 26.03 -14.39 13.77
C SER A 135 25.40 -13.00 14.02
N LEU A 136 24.07 -12.89 13.91
CA LEU A 136 23.38 -11.59 13.92
C LEU A 136 23.01 -11.09 15.32
N TRP A 137 22.78 -11.97 16.31
CA TRP A 137 22.58 -11.54 17.70
C TRP A 137 23.80 -10.76 18.24
N ASN A 138 25.01 -11.24 17.94
CA ASN A 138 26.25 -10.57 18.36
C ASN A 138 26.48 -9.21 17.66
N HIS A 139 26.02 -9.05 16.41
CA HIS A 139 26.12 -7.79 15.68
C HIS A 139 25.03 -6.78 16.11
N PHE A 140 23.84 -7.25 16.44
CA PHE A 140 22.72 -6.41 16.85
C PHE A 140 22.87 -5.92 18.30
N ILE A 141 23.35 -6.77 19.22
CA ILE A 141 23.55 -6.44 20.64
C ILE A 141 24.74 -5.48 20.83
N SER A 142 25.78 -5.56 20.00
CA SER A 142 26.95 -4.66 20.09
C SER A 142 26.71 -3.24 19.56
N ARG A 143 25.60 -3.00 18.85
CA ARG A 143 25.26 -1.70 18.25
C ARG A 143 24.56 -0.75 19.23
N PHE A 144 24.04 -1.25 20.35
CA PHE A 144 23.42 -0.44 21.40
C PHE A 144 24.28 -0.46 22.67
N PRO A 145 24.89 0.67 23.09
CA PRO A 145 25.55 0.75 24.38
C PRO A 145 24.48 0.73 25.49
N GLY A 146 24.24 -0.44 26.05
CA GLY A 146 23.38 -0.65 27.22
C GLY A 146 24.12 -1.49 28.26
N LEU A 147 24.04 -1.09 29.53
CA LEU A 147 24.58 -1.87 30.65
C LEU A 147 23.75 -3.14 30.81
N PHE A 148 24.28 -4.28 30.37
CA PHE A 148 23.73 -5.59 30.70
C PHE A 148 24.28 -6.00 32.08
N TYR A 149 23.43 -5.96 33.10
CA TYR A 149 23.72 -6.60 34.39
C TYR A 149 23.47 -8.10 34.24
N GLU A 150 24.54 -8.88 34.35
CA GLU A 150 24.46 -10.33 34.41
C GLU A 150 24.18 -10.74 35.86
N TRP A 151 22.94 -11.13 36.17
CA TRP A 151 22.62 -11.70 37.47
C TRP A 151 23.10 -13.15 37.50
N SER A 152 24.28 -13.38 38.05
CA SER A 152 24.74 -14.71 38.44
C SER A 152 24.06 -15.10 39.76
N LEU A 153 23.09 -16.01 39.68
CA LEU A 153 22.63 -16.76 40.85
C LEU A 153 23.72 -17.76 41.22
N SER A 154 24.56 -17.37 42.17
CA SER A 154 25.45 -18.30 42.86
C SER A 154 24.61 -19.12 43.84
N GLY A 155 24.46 -20.41 43.54
CA GLY A 155 24.04 -21.47 44.46
C GLY A 155 25.09 -22.57 44.43
#